data_AF-A0A9E1AFW2-F1
#
_entry.id   AF-A0A9E1AFW2-F1
#
_cell.length_a   1.000
_cell.length_b   1.000
_cell.length_c   1.000
_cell.angle_alpha   90.00
_cell.angle_beta   90.00
_cell.angle_gamma   90.00
#
_symmetry.space_group_name_H-M   'P 1'
#
loop_
_entity.id
_entity.type
_entity.pdbx_description
1 polymer ?
#
loop_
_entity_poly.entity_id
_entity_poly.type
_entity_poly.pdbx_seq_one_letter_code
_entity_poly.pdbx_strand_id
1 'polypeptide(L)'
;MSIVLDDLTARLDTLTKAVLSQPLARIGCSRVTIRPLSLRGKAFFQLEYQQGQKVTHRNVTKGELPGLFAQELDGLYLQAVLCTETETRQYIRKTNGSYKCTAKGEAQRTAAPKAHDRRKEYILAEGENIPALVDLGVFTPDLRIVKAKYDKYKQINRFIELVDDAFRASEQQEVTILDFGCGKSYLTFILYYYFTVKRGVKATILGYDLKEDVVEHCNAIAQKYGYDGLRFVVSDVTRDTLADTHVDMVVTLHACDTATDYALWYAVEKGVKHIFSVPCCQHEINATIHKGGDFDVLLRHGLLQERFSALLTDSIRAAVLEDMGYTVDVIEFIDFAHSPKNLMLRCVKDRRVGERNLSAAWELAEKYGFRQALLELAEKKCHSAQNTAF
;
A
#
# COMPACT_ATOMS: atom_id res chain seq x y z
N MET A 1 -12.87 4.56 49.40
CA MET A 1 -12.49 4.41 47.98
C MET A 1 -11.01 4.71 47.85
N SER A 2 -10.32 4.11 46.88
CA SER A 2 -8.92 4.41 46.61
C SER A 2 -8.78 5.82 46.03
N ILE A 3 -7.72 6.55 46.40
CA ILE A 3 -7.39 7.86 45.83
C ILE A 3 -7.30 7.82 44.29
N VAL A 4 -6.97 6.66 43.69
CA VAL A 4 -6.94 6.50 42.24
C VAL A 4 -8.34 6.52 41.63
N LEU A 5 -9.31 5.85 42.27
CA LEU A 5 -10.70 5.83 41.83
C LEU A 5 -11.34 7.22 42.01
N ASP A 6 -11.08 7.87 43.13
CA ASP A 6 -11.57 9.23 43.39
C ASP A 6 -11.02 10.21 42.35
N ASP A 7 -9.70 10.15 42.09
CA ASP A 7 -9.08 11.04 41.11
C ASP A 7 -9.50 10.73 39.66
N LEU A 8 -9.72 9.45 39.31
CA LEU A 8 -10.26 9.04 38.02
C LEU A 8 -11.69 9.59 37.83
N THR A 9 -12.55 9.41 38.83
CA THR A 9 -13.97 9.83 38.78
C THR A 9 -14.08 11.34 38.64
N ALA A 10 -13.26 12.10 39.38
CA ALA A 10 -13.23 13.56 39.30
C ALA A 10 -12.70 14.11 37.96
N ARG A 11 -12.06 13.28 37.13
CA ARG A 11 -11.36 13.69 35.90
C ARG A 11 -11.87 13.02 34.65
N LEU A 12 -12.99 12.31 34.71
CA LEU A 12 -13.52 11.58 33.55
C LEU A 12 -13.67 12.46 32.31
N ASP A 13 -14.10 13.71 32.46
CA ASP A 13 -14.31 14.63 31.34
C ASP A 13 -13.02 15.09 30.65
N THR A 14 -11.90 15.08 31.37
CA THR A 14 -10.60 15.55 30.86
C THR A 14 -9.59 14.42 30.73
N LEU A 15 -9.98 13.18 31.02
CA LEU A 15 -9.10 12.01 30.99
C LEU A 15 -8.70 11.69 29.56
N THR A 16 -7.40 11.79 29.26
CA THR A 16 -6.83 11.42 27.96
C THR A 16 -6.34 9.98 27.96
N LYS A 17 -5.87 9.48 29.11
CA LYS A 17 -5.39 8.10 29.26
C LYS A 17 -5.29 7.71 30.74
N ALA A 18 -5.63 6.48 31.08
CA ALA A 18 -5.20 5.84 32.33
C ALA A 18 -4.44 4.55 32.04
N VAL A 19 -3.43 4.23 32.83
CA VAL A 19 -2.66 2.98 32.72
C VAL A 19 -2.52 2.36 34.09
N LEU A 20 -2.87 1.08 34.21
CA LEU A 20 -2.53 0.24 35.36
C LEU A 20 -1.51 -0.81 34.93
N SER A 21 -0.45 -0.96 35.72
CA SER A 21 0.67 -1.86 35.40
C SER A 21 1.28 -2.47 36.65
N GLN A 22 2.06 -3.54 36.46
CA GLN A 22 2.67 -4.34 37.54
C GLN A 22 1.61 -4.97 38.46
N PRO A 23 0.88 -5.99 37.99
CA PRO A 23 -0.18 -6.64 38.77
C PRO A 23 0.40 -7.31 40.04
N LEU A 24 -0.34 -7.27 41.14
CA LEU A 24 0.08 -7.84 42.43
C LEU A 24 -0.14 -9.35 42.54
N ALA A 25 -1.10 -9.90 41.79
CA ALA A 25 -1.36 -11.34 41.70
C ALA A 25 -1.02 -11.84 40.29
N ARG A 26 -1.02 -13.17 40.08
CA ARG A 26 -1.05 -13.78 38.73
C ARG A 26 -2.44 -13.56 38.10
N ILE A 27 -2.81 -12.30 37.95
CA ILE A 27 -3.93 -11.87 37.12
C ILE A 27 -3.49 -12.13 35.69
N GLY A 28 -4.37 -12.71 34.86
CA GLY A 28 -4.05 -12.99 33.46
C GLY A 28 -3.68 -11.74 32.64
N CYS A 29 -3.84 -10.54 33.21
CA CYS A 29 -3.61 -9.26 32.58
C CYS A 29 -2.38 -8.54 33.16
N SER A 30 -1.37 -8.32 32.34
CA SER A 30 -0.13 -7.62 32.72
C SER A 30 -0.27 -6.09 32.74
N ARG A 31 -1.22 -5.55 31.98
CA ARG A 31 -1.44 -4.11 31.85
C ARG A 31 -2.85 -3.80 31.38
N VAL A 32 -3.48 -2.79 31.96
CA VAL A 32 -4.75 -2.23 31.48
C VAL A 32 -4.54 -0.79 31.07
N THR A 33 -4.96 -0.44 29.85
CA THR A 33 -4.95 0.95 29.37
C THR A 33 -6.37 1.41 29.09
N ILE A 34 -6.78 2.52 29.68
CA ILE A 34 -8.11 3.11 29.53
C ILE A 34 -7.96 4.39 28.71
N ARG A 35 -8.74 4.56 27.65
CA ARG A 35 -8.72 5.77 26.81
C ARG A 35 -10.14 6.20 26.44
N PRO A 36 -10.42 7.50 26.31
CA PRO A 36 -11.69 7.96 25.76
C PRO A 36 -11.83 7.51 24.29
N LEU A 37 -13.04 7.11 23.92
CA LEU A 37 -13.38 6.62 22.58
C LEU A 37 -14.74 7.19 22.16
N SER A 38 -14.84 7.72 20.94
CA SER A 38 -16.13 8.12 20.35
C SER A 38 -16.57 7.08 19.34
N LEU A 39 -17.74 6.47 19.56
CA LEU A 39 -18.34 5.49 18.64
C LEU A 39 -19.71 5.99 18.20
N ARG A 40 -19.89 6.20 16.89
CA ARG A 40 -21.15 6.65 16.28
C ARG A 40 -21.75 7.90 16.97
N GLY A 41 -20.87 8.83 17.36
CA GLY A 41 -21.26 10.09 18.04
C GLY A 41 -21.54 9.97 19.53
N LYS A 42 -21.36 8.80 20.15
CA LYS A 42 -21.49 8.59 21.61
C LYS A 42 -20.13 8.40 22.26
N ALA A 43 -19.94 8.99 23.43
CA ALA A 43 -18.70 8.90 24.20
C ALA A 43 -18.66 7.63 25.06
N PHE A 44 -17.57 6.90 24.94
CA PHE A 44 -17.22 5.69 25.69
C PHE A 44 -15.80 5.81 26.23
N PHE A 45 -15.42 4.88 27.10
CA PHE A 45 -14.03 4.56 27.41
C PHE A 45 -13.74 3.15 26.94
N GLN A 46 -12.61 2.98 26.26
CA GLN A 46 -12.10 1.67 25.90
C GLN A 46 -11.04 1.24 26.90
N LEU A 47 -11.20 0.04 27.45
CA LEU A 47 -10.22 -0.66 28.26
C LEU A 47 -9.50 -1.70 27.38
N GLU A 48 -8.21 -1.53 27.20
CA GLU A 48 -7.30 -2.48 26.54
C GLU A 48 -6.65 -3.34 27.63
N TYR A 49 -6.93 -4.64 27.64
CA TYR A 49 -6.33 -5.61 28.56
C TYR A 49 -5.23 -6.37 27.83
N GLN A 50 -4.00 -6.27 28.32
CA GLN A 50 -2.84 -6.96 27.76
C GLN A 50 -2.57 -8.25 28.53
N GLN A 51 -2.59 -9.38 27.83
CA GLN A 51 -2.34 -10.72 28.37
C GLN A 51 -1.25 -11.43 27.54
N GLY A 52 0.01 -11.31 27.94
CA GLY A 52 1.14 -11.78 27.13
C GLY A 52 1.21 -11.02 25.80
N GLN A 53 1.16 -11.76 24.67
CA GLN A 53 1.11 -11.18 23.31
C GLN A 53 -0.33 -10.86 22.83
N LYS A 54 -1.37 -11.22 23.59
CA LYS A 54 -2.77 -10.98 23.22
C LYS A 54 -3.29 -9.68 23.85
N VAL A 55 -4.13 -8.96 23.11
CA VAL A 55 -4.82 -7.76 23.59
C VAL A 55 -6.33 -7.95 23.38
N THR A 56 -7.13 -7.68 24.41
CA THR A 56 -8.59 -7.66 24.32
C THR A 56 -9.12 -6.27 24.68
N HIS A 57 -10.27 -5.90 24.11
CA HIS A 57 -10.88 -4.58 24.28
C HIS A 57 -12.27 -4.69 24.89
N ARG A 58 -12.58 -3.81 25.84
CA ARG A 58 -13.93 -3.63 26.40
C ARG A 58 -14.30 -2.15 26.37
N ASN A 59 -15.45 -1.82 25.79
CA ASN A 59 -15.96 -0.45 25.78
C ASN A 59 -17.02 -0.29 26.86
N VAL A 60 -16.94 0.78 27.65
CA VAL A 60 -17.91 1.14 28.69
C VAL A 60 -18.31 2.60 28.57
N THR A 61 -19.50 2.94 29.03
CA THR A 61 -19.93 4.34 29.09
C THR A 61 -19.23 5.09 30.22
N LYS A 62 -19.30 6.44 30.18
CA LYS A 62 -18.74 7.30 31.23
C LYS A 62 -19.27 6.95 32.63
N GLY A 63 -20.55 6.60 32.74
CA GLY A 63 -21.19 6.26 34.02
C GLY A 63 -20.78 4.89 34.55
N GLU A 64 -20.45 3.94 33.67
CA GLU A 64 -20.06 2.57 34.05
C GLU A 64 -18.59 2.46 34.48
N LEU A 65 -17.73 3.34 33.97
CA LEU A 65 -16.28 3.24 34.19
C LEU A 65 -15.87 3.25 35.68
N PRO A 66 -16.37 4.13 36.55
CA PRO A 66 -16.00 4.10 37.98
C PRO A 66 -16.41 2.79 38.67
N GLY A 67 -17.59 2.26 38.35
CA GLY A 67 -18.08 1.01 38.91
C GLY A 67 -17.22 -0.18 38.47
N LEU A 68 -16.90 -0.26 37.18
CA LEU A 68 -16.00 -1.29 36.65
C LEU A 68 -14.59 -1.16 37.27
N PHE A 69 -14.04 0.05 37.34
CA PHE A 69 -12.71 0.27 37.91
C PHE A 69 -12.66 -0.19 39.37
N ALA A 70 -13.66 0.16 40.18
CA ALA A 70 -13.74 -0.23 41.59
C ALA A 70 -13.81 -1.75 41.77
N GLN A 71 -14.52 -2.45 40.90
CA GLN A 71 -14.75 -3.90 41.01
C GLN A 71 -13.61 -4.73 40.42
N GLU A 72 -13.06 -4.31 39.28
CA GLU A 72 -12.18 -5.15 38.46
C GLU A 72 -10.72 -4.70 38.43
N LEU A 73 -10.38 -3.48 38.87
CA LEU A 73 -9.04 -2.91 38.67
C LEU A 73 -8.42 -2.32 39.94
N ASP A 74 -9.24 -1.74 40.83
CA ASP A 74 -8.75 -1.06 42.01
C ASP A 74 -8.02 -2.05 42.96
N GLY A 75 -6.88 -1.62 43.49
CA GLY A 75 -6.05 -2.43 44.37
C GLY A 75 -5.32 -3.62 43.73
N LEU A 76 -5.50 -3.91 42.43
CA LEU A 76 -4.90 -5.07 41.76
C LEU A 76 -3.51 -4.82 41.14
N TYR A 77 -3.12 -3.56 40.99
CA TYR A 77 -1.88 -3.15 40.34
C TYR A 77 -0.99 -2.35 41.30
N LEU A 78 0.33 -2.48 41.17
CA LEU A 78 1.28 -1.72 41.98
C LEU A 78 1.36 -0.26 41.51
N GLN A 79 1.15 -0.02 40.21
CA GLN A 79 1.27 1.31 39.61
C GLN A 79 0.00 1.67 38.83
N ALA A 80 -0.44 2.92 39.00
CA ALA A 80 -1.46 3.55 38.18
C ALA A 80 -0.99 4.92 37.72
N VAL A 81 -1.29 5.29 36.48
CA VAL A 81 -1.01 6.61 35.91
C VAL A 81 -2.30 7.15 35.31
N LEU A 82 -2.67 8.37 35.69
CA LEU A 82 -3.80 9.11 35.13
C LEU A 82 -3.25 10.32 34.38
N CYS A 83 -3.61 10.44 33.12
CA CYS A 83 -3.28 11.59 32.28
C CYS A 83 -4.58 12.30 31.92
N THR A 84 -4.62 13.60 32.18
CA THR A 84 -5.64 14.50 31.66
C THR A 84 -5.04 15.40 30.58
N GLU A 85 -5.83 16.34 30.07
CA GLU A 85 -5.36 17.37 29.14
C GLU A 85 -4.29 18.31 29.76
N THR A 86 -4.26 18.43 31.08
CA THR A 86 -3.44 19.45 31.79
C THR A 86 -2.50 18.86 32.84
N GLU A 87 -2.76 17.67 33.36
CA GLU A 87 -1.95 17.06 34.41
C GLU A 87 -1.69 15.57 34.17
N THR A 88 -0.52 15.11 34.58
CA THR A 88 -0.24 13.67 34.76
C THR A 88 -0.02 13.37 36.23
N ARG A 89 -0.74 12.37 36.73
CA ARG A 89 -0.65 11.87 38.11
C ARG A 89 -0.19 10.43 38.10
N GLN A 90 0.80 10.14 38.93
CA GLN A 90 1.31 8.78 39.12
C GLN A 90 1.02 8.33 40.54
N TYR A 91 0.59 7.09 40.66
CA TYR A 91 0.24 6.46 41.93
C TYR A 91 0.99 5.15 42.08
N ILE A 92 1.51 4.93 43.28
CA ILE A 92 2.13 3.67 43.68
C ILE A 92 1.36 3.13 44.87
N ARG A 93 0.97 1.86 44.80
CA ARG A 93 0.32 1.16 45.90
C ARG A 93 1.35 0.83 46.98
N LYS A 94 1.03 1.19 48.22
CA LYS A 94 1.82 0.89 49.42
C LYS A 94 1.54 -0.54 49.89
N THR A 95 2.40 -1.04 50.76
CA THR A 95 2.25 -2.33 51.45
C THR A 95 0.96 -2.44 52.26
N ASN A 96 0.46 -1.34 52.82
CA ASN A 96 -0.81 -1.27 53.55
C ASN A 96 -2.07 -1.28 52.65
N GLY A 97 -1.92 -1.46 51.34
CA GLY A 97 -3.03 -1.52 50.40
C GLY A 97 -3.51 -0.19 49.83
N SER A 98 -3.12 0.93 50.43
CA SER A 98 -3.48 2.27 49.94
C SER A 98 -2.58 2.72 48.78
N TYR A 99 -3.10 3.54 47.87
CA TYR A 99 -2.28 4.22 46.87
C TYR A 99 -1.76 5.56 47.39
N LYS A 100 -0.53 5.91 47.01
CA LYS A 100 0.05 7.24 47.20
C LYS A 100 0.27 7.88 45.84
N CYS A 101 -0.19 9.11 45.66
CA CYS A 101 0.24 9.94 44.52
C CYS A 101 1.73 10.30 44.71
N THR A 102 2.60 9.81 43.83
CA THR A 102 4.06 10.00 43.91
C THR A 102 4.58 11.11 43.03
N ALA A 103 3.84 11.48 41.99
CA ALA A 103 4.18 12.61 41.14
C ALA A 103 2.91 13.31 40.64
N LYS A 104 2.99 14.65 40.56
CA LYS A 104 2.06 15.52 39.85
C LYS A 104 2.90 16.43 38.97
N GLY A 105 2.78 16.29 37.66
CA GLY A 105 3.45 17.14 36.69
C GLY A 105 2.43 17.83 35.79
N GLU A 106 2.75 19.05 35.36
CA GLU A 106 2.05 19.67 34.24
C GLU A 106 2.21 18.74 33.02
N ALA A 107 1.09 18.41 32.39
CA ALA A 107 1.16 17.71 31.11
C ALA A 107 1.84 18.67 30.13
N GLN A 108 2.98 18.26 29.53
CA GLN A 108 3.40 18.87 28.26
C GLN A 108 2.16 18.86 27.38
N ARG A 109 1.76 20.04 26.85
CA ARG A 109 0.59 20.24 25.98
C ARG A 109 0.65 19.26 24.81
N THR A 110 0.24 18.04 25.06
CA THR A 110 -0.18 17.08 24.07
C THR A 110 -1.61 17.48 23.89
N ALA A 111 -1.86 18.17 22.77
CA ALA A 111 -3.20 18.49 22.32
C ALA A 111 -4.11 17.31 22.66
N ALA A 112 -5.26 17.61 23.29
CA ALA A 112 -6.34 16.65 23.52
C ALA A 112 -6.32 15.63 22.39
N PRO A 113 -6.36 14.30 22.66
CA PRO A 113 -6.33 13.31 21.60
C PRO A 113 -7.54 13.60 20.70
N LYS A 114 -7.30 14.37 19.64
CA LYS A 114 -8.19 14.51 18.49
C LYS A 114 -8.55 13.09 18.17
N ALA A 115 -9.86 12.84 18.16
CA ALA A 115 -10.52 11.60 17.81
C ALA A 115 -9.55 10.46 17.49
N HIS A 116 -9.63 9.34 18.22
CA HIS A 116 -8.88 8.11 17.94
C HIS A 116 -9.04 7.55 16.52
N ASP A 117 -9.80 8.21 15.66
CA ASP A 117 -9.55 8.19 14.23
C ASP A 117 -8.34 9.12 13.94
N ARG A 118 -7.11 8.60 14.07
CA ARG A 118 -6.04 9.09 13.18
C ARG A 118 -6.57 8.81 11.77
N ARG A 119 -7.37 9.72 11.22
CA ARG A 119 -7.76 9.69 9.82
C ARG A 119 -6.42 9.62 9.10
N LYS A 120 -6.16 8.48 8.46
CA LYS A 120 -5.00 8.37 7.58
C LYS A 120 -5.09 9.55 6.64
N GLU A 121 -4.08 10.41 6.64
CA GLU A 121 -4.01 11.51 5.68
C GLU A 121 -3.67 10.87 4.34
N TYR A 122 -4.71 10.65 3.55
CA TYR A 122 -4.63 10.15 2.20
C TYR A 122 -4.22 11.29 1.27
N ILE A 123 -3.35 11.01 0.29
CA ILE A 123 -2.92 12.00 -0.70
C ILE A 123 -4.12 12.51 -1.50
N LEU A 124 -5.03 11.60 -1.86
CA LEU A 124 -6.32 11.93 -2.47
C LEU A 124 -7.36 11.98 -1.35
N ALA A 125 -7.57 13.15 -0.76
CA ALA A 125 -8.44 13.29 0.41
C ALA A 125 -9.93 13.31 0.05
N GLU A 126 -10.78 12.85 0.97
CA GLU A 126 -12.24 13.04 0.89
C GLU A 126 -12.57 14.54 0.83
N GLY A 127 -13.51 14.92 -0.04
CA GLY A 127 -13.89 16.31 -0.28
C GLY A 127 -13.09 16.97 -1.41
N GLU A 128 -12.03 16.36 -1.92
CA GLU A 128 -11.35 16.85 -3.12
C GLU A 128 -12.20 16.61 -4.37
N ASN A 129 -12.23 17.61 -5.27
CA ASN A 129 -12.90 17.47 -6.56
C ASN A 129 -12.04 16.62 -7.51
N ILE A 130 -12.22 15.30 -7.44
CA ILE A 130 -11.54 14.32 -8.27
C ILE A 130 -12.59 13.62 -9.15
N PRO A 131 -12.89 14.15 -10.36
CA PRO A 131 -13.97 13.64 -11.20
C PRO A 131 -13.89 12.13 -11.47
N ALA A 132 -12.67 11.62 -11.68
CA ALA A 132 -12.43 10.18 -11.87
C ALA A 132 -12.89 9.31 -10.70
N LEU A 133 -12.79 9.79 -9.45
CA LEU A 133 -13.28 9.05 -8.28
C LEU A 133 -14.80 9.08 -8.18
N VAL A 134 -15.45 10.14 -8.66
CA VAL A 134 -16.92 10.25 -8.74
C VAL A 134 -17.45 9.31 -9.82
N ASP A 135 -16.90 9.34 -11.04
CA ASP A 135 -17.34 8.49 -12.15
C ASP A 135 -17.06 6.99 -11.87
N LEU A 136 -16.01 6.67 -11.08
CA LEU A 136 -15.75 5.32 -10.58
C LEU A 136 -16.72 4.90 -9.45
N GLY A 137 -17.52 5.84 -8.95
CA GLY A 137 -18.43 5.72 -7.82
C GLY A 137 -17.73 5.42 -6.50
N VAL A 138 -16.44 5.78 -6.39
CA VAL A 138 -15.67 5.75 -5.14
C VAL A 138 -16.03 6.97 -4.30
N PHE A 139 -16.24 8.11 -4.93
CA PHE A 139 -16.85 9.30 -4.34
C PHE A 139 -18.31 9.43 -4.75
N THR A 140 -19.13 10.02 -3.88
CA THR A 140 -20.46 10.53 -4.22
C THR A 140 -20.33 11.85 -4.99
N PRO A 141 -21.40 12.35 -5.63
CA PRO A 141 -21.41 13.70 -6.21
C PRO A 141 -21.05 14.80 -5.20
N ASP A 142 -21.35 14.59 -3.91
CA ASP A 142 -20.95 15.47 -2.81
C ASP A 142 -19.50 15.25 -2.32
N LEU A 143 -18.67 14.56 -3.11
CA LEU A 143 -17.25 14.29 -2.86
C LEU A 143 -16.96 13.50 -1.57
N ARG A 144 -17.92 12.68 -1.13
CA ARG A 144 -17.76 11.80 0.04
C ARG A 144 -17.42 10.39 -0.37
N ILE A 145 -16.62 9.68 0.43
CA ILE A 145 -16.25 8.30 0.14
C ILE A 145 -17.50 7.41 0.28
N VAL A 146 -17.77 6.63 -0.77
CA VAL A 146 -18.78 5.58 -0.74
C VAL A 146 -18.26 4.46 0.17
N LYS A 147 -18.88 4.27 1.33
CA LYS A 147 -18.45 3.29 2.35
C LYS A 147 -18.20 1.89 1.80
N ALA A 148 -19.05 1.43 0.88
CA ALA A 148 -18.91 0.11 0.25
C ALA A 148 -17.68 -0.01 -0.68
N LYS A 149 -17.07 1.11 -1.10
CA LYS A 149 -15.86 1.15 -1.94
C LYS A 149 -14.64 1.69 -1.20
N TYR A 150 -14.66 1.67 0.13
CA TYR A 150 -13.54 2.15 0.94
C TYR A 150 -12.23 1.37 0.68
N ASP A 151 -12.31 0.06 0.43
CA ASP A 151 -11.12 -0.73 0.09
C ASP A 151 -10.51 -0.33 -1.26
N LYS A 152 -11.36 -0.04 -2.25
CA LYS A 152 -10.93 0.50 -3.54
C LYS A 152 -10.30 1.89 -3.41
N TYR A 153 -10.86 2.74 -2.55
CA TYR A 153 -10.28 4.04 -2.23
C TYR A 153 -8.88 3.91 -1.59
N LYS A 154 -8.69 2.96 -0.66
CA LYS A 154 -7.38 2.65 -0.08
C LYS A 154 -6.38 2.15 -1.12
N GLN A 155 -6.80 1.26 -2.02
CA GLN A 155 -5.96 0.74 -3.11
C GLN A 155 -5.44 1.88 -3.99
N ILE A 156 -6.34 2.76 -4.43
CA ILE A 156 -5.98 3.90 -5.29
C ILE A 156 -5.00 4.82 -4.56
N ASN A 157 -5.26 5.15 -3.30
CA ASN A 157 -4.33 5.96 -2.53
C ASN A 157 -2.98 5.28 -2.32
N ARG A 158 -2.96 3.97 -2.06
CA ARG A 158 -1.72 3.20 -1.92
C ARG A 158 -0.88 3.26 -3.20
N PHE A 159 -1.50 3.18 -4.37
CA PHE A 159 -0.80 3.40 -5.63
C PHE A 159 -0.18 4.78 -5.71
N ILE A 160 -0.96 5.82 -5.42
CA ILE A 160 -0.48 7.20 -5.47
C ILE A 160 0.60 7.47 -4.43
N GLU A 161 0.57 6.83 -3.25
CA GLU A 161 1.66 6.88 -2.27
C GLU A 161 2.97 6.31 -2.84
N LEU A 162 2.90 5.19 -3.57
CA LEU A 162 4.09 4.58 -4.18
C LEU A 162 4.67 5.45 -5.30
N VAL A 163 3.79 6.11 -6.07
CA VAL A 163 4.20 7.11 -7.08
C VAL A 163 4.80 8.33 -6.38
N ASP A 164 4.15 8.85 -5.35
CA ASP A 164 4.65 10.00 -4.57
C ASP A 164 6.02 9.74 -3.99
N ASP A 165 6.24 8.57 -3.38
CA ASP A 165 7.54 8.18 -2.85
C ASP A 165 8.63 8.18 -3.93
N ALA A 166 8.33 7.74 -5.15
CA ALA A 166 9.29 7.70 -6.25
C ALA A 166 9.62 9.11 -6.80
N PHE A 167 8.67 10.03 -6.74
CA PHE A 167 8.81 11.38 -7.28
C PHE A 167 9.02 12.47 -6.20
N ARG A 168 9.06 12.12 -4.90
CA ARG A 168 9.12 13.06 -3.78
C ARG A 168 10.31 14.02 -3.86
N ALA A 169 11.47 13.50 -4.29
CA ALA A 169 12.69 14.29 -4.44
C ALA A 169 12.85 14.89 -5.85
N SER A 170 11.91 14.64 -6.77
CA SER A 170 11.97 15.18 -8.12
C SER A 170 11.46 16.63 -8.14
N GLU A 171 12.32 17.53 -8.64
CA GLU A 171 12.03 18.94 -8.90
C GLU A 171 11.53 19.18 -10.33
N GLN A 172 11.24 18.11 -11.08
CA GLN A 172 10.78 18.19 -12.46
C GLN A 172 9.47 18.98 -12.56
N GLN A 173 9.43 19.94 -13.49
CA GLN A 173 8.25 20.75 -13.79
C GLN A 173 7.33 20.08 -14.83
N GLU A 174 7.86 19.11 -15.57
CA GLU A 174 7.12 18.33 -16.56
C GLU A 174 7.41 16.83 -16.34
N VAL A 175 6.41 15.98 -16.62
CA VAL A 175 6.56 14.52 -16.56
C VAL A 175 5.85 13.88 -17.75
N THR A 176 6.53 12.93 -18.40
CA THR A 176 5.94 12.11 -19.48
C THR A 176 5.74 10.68 -19.02
N ILE A 177 4.51 10.17 -19.15
CA ILE A 177 4.10 8.85 -18.66
C ILE A 177 3.47 8.05 -19.78
N LEU A 178 3.85 6.79 -19.91
CA LEU A 178 3.13 5.82 -20.75
C LEU A 178 2.38 4.81 -19.89
N ASP A 179 1.14 4.53 -20.26
CA ASP A 179 0.29 3.52 -19.61
C ASP A 179 -0.09 2.44 -20.63
N PHE A 180 0.48 1.25 -20.47
CA PHE A 180 0.22 0.11 -21.35
C PHE A 180 -0.92 -0.76 -20.83
N GLY A 181 -1.89 -1.04 -21.69
CA GLY A 181 -3.08 -1.82 -21.33
C GLY A 181 -4.00 -1.03 -20.40
N CYS A 182 -4.22 0.25 -20.72
CA CYS A 182 -4.87 1.19 -19.81
C CYS A 182 -6.35 0.85 -19.54
N GLY A 183 -7.01 0.03 -20.37
CA GLY A 183 -8.38 -0.41 -20.18
C GLY A 183 -9.33 0.77 -20.00
N LYS A 184 -10.24 0.70 -19.02
CA LYS A 184 -11.14 1.83 -18.70
C LYS A 184 -10.45 3.01 -18.00
N SER A 185 -9.12 2.95 -17.84
CA SER A 185 -8.20 4.06 -17.53
C SER A 185 -8.46 4.90 -16.27
N TYR A 186 -9.30 4.44 -15.34
CA TYR A 186 -9.58 5.18 -14.09
C TYR A 186 -8.31 5.59 -13.33
N LEU A 187 -7.32 4.71 -13.28
CA LEU A 187 -6.07 4.99 -12.56
C LEU A 187 -5.19 5.97 -13.33
N THR A 188 -5.20 5.93 -14.66
CA THR A 188 -4.55 6.91 -15.55
C THR A 188 -5.10 8.32 -15.32
N PHE A 189 -6.42 8.47 -15.24
CA PHE A 189 -7.05 9.77 -14.92
C PHE A 189 -6.68 10.29 -13.54
N ILE A 190 -6.57 9.39 -12.56
CA ILE A 190 -6.18 9.74 -11.17
C ILE A 190 -4.69 10.13 -11.14
N LEU A 191 -3.84 9.45 -11.91
CA LEU A 191 -2.43 9.78 -12.04
C LEU A 191 -2.24 11.17 -12.67
N TYR A 192 -2.99 11.48 -13.73
CA TYR A 192 -3.00 12.82 -14.33
C TYR A 192 -3.41 13.90 -13.32
N TYR A 193 -4.49 13.67 -12.57
CA TYR A 193 -4.93 14.56 -11.49
C TYR A 193 -3.82 14.77 -10.45
N TYR A 194 -3.17 13.69 -10.01
CA TYR A 194 -2.11 13.76 -9.02
C TYR A 194 -0.94 14.63 -9.49
N PHE A 195 -0.41 14.42 -10.70
CA PHE A 195 0.71 15.25 -11.18
C PHE A 195 0.27 16.69 -11.47
N THR A 196 -0.80 16.87 -12.25
CA THR A 196 -1.20 18.20 -12.75
C THR A 196 -1.85 19.06 -11.68
N VAL A 197 -2.82 18.50 -10.95
CA VAL A 197 -3.64 19.27 -9.98
C VAL A 197 -3.03 19.23 -8.59
N LYS A 198 -2.60 18.05 -8.12
CA LYS A 198 -2.09 17.90 -6.74
C LYS A 198 -0.64 18.38 -6.59
N ARG A 199 0.25 18.03 -7.53
CA ARG A 199 1.66 18.45 -7.49
C ARG A 199 1.95 19.74 -8.25
N GLY A 200 1.08 20.16 -9.16
CA GLY A 200 1.35 21.32 -10.03
C GLY A 200 2.42 21.07 -11.10
N VAL A 201 2.64 19.80 -11.46
CA VAL A 201 3.61 19.36 -12.49
C VAL A 201 2.85 19.15 -13.80
N LYS A 202 3.34 19.71 -14.90
CA LYS A 202 2.72 19.50 -16.21
C LYS A 202 2.90 18.04 -16.66
N ALA A 203 1.82 17.27 -16.67
CA ALA A 203 1.85 15.88 -17.07
C ALA A 203 1.46 15.70 -18.54
N THR A 204 2.24 14.91 -19.27
CA THR A 204 1.84 14.33 -20.56
C THR A 204 1.71 12.83 -20.38
N ILE A 205 0.50 12.29 -20.51
CA ILE A 205 0.23 10.87 -20.34
C ILE A 205 -0.36 10.30 -21.63
N LEU A 206 0.22 9.21 -22.10
CA LEU A 206 -0.27 8.47 -23.26
C LEU A 206 -0.66 7.05 -22.84
N GLY A 207 -1.95 6.76 -22.92
CA GLY A 207 -2.50 5.43 -22.66
C GLY A 207 -2.66 4.63 -23.95
N TYR A 208 -2.16 3.40 -23.96
CA TYR A 208 -2.32 2.47 -25.08
C TYR A 208 -3.29 1.35 -24.73
N ASP A 209 -4.22 1.08 -25.64
CA ASP A 209 -5.12 -0.08 -25.57
C ASP A 209 -5.34 -0.66 -26.97
N LEU A 210 -5.75 -1.92 -27.05
CA LEU A 210 -6.05 -2.60 -28.31
C LEU A 210 -7.45 -2.28 -28.83
N LYS A 211 -8.33 -1.80 -27.95
CA LYS A 211 -9.76 -1.65 -28.23
C LYS A 211 -10.11 -0.21 -28.58
N GLU A 212 -10.55 0.01 -29.82
CA GLU A 212 -10.94 1.33 -30.32
C GLU A 212 -12.08 1.97 -29.51
N ASP A 213 -13.10 1.19 -29.16
CA ASP A 213 -14.23 1.66 -28.33
C ASP A 213 -13.79 2.12 -26.94
N VAL A 214 -12.80 1.44 -26.36
CA VAL A 214 -12.20 1.82 -25.07
C VAL A 214 -11.41 3.13 -25.21
N VAL A 215 -10.62 3.26 -26.29
CA VAL A 215 -9.82 4.47 -26.56
C VAL A 215 -10.68 5.69 -26.80
N GLU A 216 -11.72 5.57 -27.65
CA GLU A 216 -12.68 6.64 -27.91
C GLU A 216 -13.37 7.10 -26.62
N HIS A 217 -13.83 6.13 -25.82
CA HIS A 217 -14.47 6.41 -24.54
C HIS A 217 -13.54 7.15 -23.57
N CYS A 218 -12.29 6.70 -23.44
CA CYS A 218 -11.32 7.33 -22.55
C CYS A 218 -10.93 8.73 -23.02
N ASN A 219 -10.80 8.97 -24.33
CA ASN A 219 -10.55 10.31 -24.88
C ASN A 219 -11.75 11.26 -24.64
N ALA A 220 -12.99 10.78 -24.77
CA ALA A 220 -14.17 11.56 -24.44
C ALA A 220 -14.22 11.94 -22.95
N ILE A 221 -13.80 11.03 -22.06
CA ILE A 221 -13.67 11.32 -20.63
C ILE A 221 -12.55 12.33 -20.36
N ALA A 222 -11.39 12.19 -21.01
CA ALA A 222 -10.28 13.14 -20.87
C ALA A 222 -10.73 14.57 -21.25
N GLN A 223 -11.47 14.71 -22.36
CA GLN A 223 -12.07 15.99 -22.77
C GLN A 223 -13.09 16.50 -21.75
N LYS A 224 -13.99 15.64 -21.24
CA LYS A 224 -14.96 16.00 -20.19
C LYS A 224 -14.28 16.56 -18.95
N TYR A 225 -13.11 16.04 -18.58
CA TYR A 225 -12.34 16.51 -17.43
C TYR A 225 -11.42 17.71 -17.73
N GLY A 226 -11.26 18.10 -19.00
CA GLY A 226 -10.32 19.15 -19.41
C GLY A 226 -8.85 18.72 -19.26
N TYR A 227 -8.55 17.44 -19.45
CA TYR A 227 -7.19 16.89 -19.31
C TYR A 227 -6.44 16.94 -20.64
N ASP A 228 -5.98 18.13 -21.02
CA ASP A 228 -5.35 18.37 -22.33
C ASP A 228 -4.03 17.61 -22.55
N GLY A 229 -3.32 17.27 -21.47
CA GLY A 229 -2.09 16.47 -21.51
C GLY A 229 -2.32 14.96 -21.45
N LEU A 230 -3.57 14.48 -21.46
CA LEU A 230 -3.90 13.05 -21.42
C LEU A 230 -4.53 12.61 -22.73
N ARG A 231 -3.90 11.65 -23.41
CA ARG A 231 -4.42 11.07 -24.66
C ARG A 231 -4.38 9.55 -24.62
N PHE A 232 -5.37 8.93 -25.26
CA PHE A 232 -5.42 7.48 -25.48
C PHE A 232 -5.28 7.16 -26.96
N VAL A 233 -4.54 6.10 -27.28
CA VAL A 233 -4.23 5.67 -28.65
C VAL A 233 -4.43 4.18 -28.80
N VAL A 234 -5.06 3.77 -29.90
CA VAL A 234 -5.14 2.36 -30.28
C VAL A 234 -3.75 1.90 -30.69
N SER A 235 -3.15 1.02 -29.90
CA SER A 235 -1.82 0.49 -30.19
C SER A 235 -1.57 -0.82 -29.47
N ASP A 236 -0.85 -1.70 -30.15
CA ASP A 236 -0.38 -2.97 -29.65
C ASP A 236 1.11 -2.91 -29.31
N VAL A 237 1.40 -2.93 -28.01
CA VAL A 237 2.77 -2.91 -27.46
C VAL A 237 3.68 -4.02 -28.01
N THR A 238 3.12 -5.10 -28.55
CA THR A 238 3.90 -6.25 -29.04
C THR A 238 4.38 -6.09 -30.49
N ARG A 239 3.81 -5.17 -31.26
CA ARG A 239 4.07 -5.07 -32.71
C ARG A 239 4.12 -3.65 -33.27
N ASP A 240 3.45 -2.70 -32.63
CA ASP A 240 3.33 -1.35 -33.18
C ASP A 240 4.54 -0.49 -32.81
N THR A 241 4.77 0.55 -33.62
CA THR A 241 5.74 1.58 -33.26
C THR A 241 5.15 2.49 -32.19
N LEU A 242 5.73 2.40 -31.00
CA LEU A 242 5.33 3.19 -29.84
C LEU A 242 6.00 4.57 -29.87
N ALA A 243 5.52 5.48 -29.03
CA ALA A 243 6.05 6.84 -28.91
C ALA A 243 7.58 6.85 -28.78
N ASP A 244 8.22 7.68 -29.60
CA ASP A 244 9.66 7.92 -29.59
C ASP A 244 9.99 9.26 -28.91
N THR A 245 9.37 9.48 -27.76
CA THR A 245 9.62 10.64 -26.90
C THR A 245 10.37 10.21 -25.65
N HIS A 246 10.96 11.17 -24.95
CA HIS A 246 11.47 10.93 -23.58
C HIS A 246 10.31 10.52 -22.67
N VAL A 247 10.50 9.46 -21.88
CA VAL A 247 9.51 8.89 -20.96
C VAL A 247 10.12 8.77 -19.57
N ASP A 248 9.51 9.43 -18.59
CA ASP A 248 9.96 9.42 -17.19
C ASP A 248 9.42 8.20 -16.43
N MET A 249 8.21 7.77 -16.78
CA MET A 249 7.50 6.71 -16.08
C MET A 249 6.73 5.80 -17.04
N VAL A 250 6.82 4.50 -16.81
CA VAL A 250 5.96 3.49 -17.45
C VAL A 250 5.08 2.84 -16.40
N VAL A 251 3.79 2.76 -16.73
CA VAL A 251 2.76 2.06 -15.97
C VAL A 251 2.24 0.92 -16.83
N THR A 252 2.12 -0.27 -16.25
CA THR A 252 1.51 -1.43 -16.91
C THR A 252 0.72 -2.22 -15.87
N LEU A 253 -0.55 -1.87 -15.71
CA LEU A 253 -1.40 -2.41 -14.67
C LEU A 253 -2.43 -3.33 -15.27
N HIS A 254 -2.22 -4.62 -15.08
CA HIS A 254 -3.02 -5.68 -15.64
C HIS A 254 -3.00 -5.83 -17.16
N ALA A 255 -1.92 -5.41 -17.83
CA ALA A 255 -1.63 -5.92 -19.16
C ALA A 255 -1.55 -7.46 -19.09
N CYS A 256 -2.31 -8.14 -19.95
CA CYS A 256 -2.40 -9.60 -19.91
C CYS A 256 -1.25 -10.24 -20.70
N ASP A 257 -0.77 -11.38 -20.20
CA ASP A 257 0.21 -12.25 -20.83
C ASP A 257 1.49 -11.49 -21.24
N THR A 258 2.01 -11.77 -22.44
CA THR A 258 3.25 -11.18 -22.95
C THR A 258 3.21 -9.67 -23.08
N ALA A 259 2.03 -9.02 -23.11
CA ALA A 259 1.94 -7.56 -23.19
C ALA A 259 2.65 -6.87 -22.02
N THR A 260 2.64 -7.47 -20.81
CA THR A 260 3.42 -6.96 -19.68
C THR A 260 4.92 -7.00 -19.99
N ASP A 261 5.40 -8.08 -20.60
CA ASP A 261 6.81 -8.28 -20.92
C ASP A 261 7.31 -7.32 -22.00
N TYR A 262 6.52 -7.08 -23.04
CA TYR A 262 6.84 -6.08 -24.06
C TYR A 262 6.82 -4.65 -23.48
N ALA A 263 5.90 -4.33 -22.56
CA ALA A 263 5.89 -3.03 -21.87
C ALA A 263 7.13 -2.83 -21.00
N LEU A 264 7.52 -3.86 -20.24
CA LEU A 264 8.76 -3.85 -19.45
C LEU A 264 9.99 -3.72 -20.36
N TRP A 265 10.01 -4.43 -21.48
CA TRP A 265 11.09 -4.35 -22.45
C TRP A 265 11.22 -2.96 -23.07
N TYR A 266 10.12 -2.35 -23.49
CA TYR A 266 10.10 -0.98 -23.98
C TYR A 266 10.73 -0.02 -22.96
N ALA A 267 10.36 -0.16 -21.68
CA ALA A 267 10.91 0.67 -20.61
C ALA A 267 12.44 0.48 -20.45
N VAL A 268 12.92 -0.76 -20.55
CA VAL A 268 14.36 -1.09 -20.55
C VAL A 268 15.09 -0.49 -21.75
N GLU A 269 14.53 -0.60 -22.96
CA GLU A 269 15.12 -0.07 -24.19
C GLU A 269 15.22 1.46 -24.18
N LYS A 270 14.13 2.13 -23.79
CA LYS A 270 14.10 3.59 -23.68
C LYS A 270 14.78 4.13 -22.42
N GLY A 271 15.20 3.23 -21.52
CA GLY A 271 15.90 3.60 -20.30
C GLY A 271 15.07 4.45 -19.35
N VAL A 272 13.76 4.17 -19.28
CA VAL A 272 12.79 4.86 -18.44
C VAL A 272 13.22 4.85 -16.98
N LYS A 273 13.04 5.98 -16.28
CA LYS A 273 13.52 6.10 -14.89
C LYS A 273 12.69 5.28 -13.91
N HIS A 274 11.36 5.29 -14.05
CA HIS A 274 10.43 4.65 -13.12
C HIS A 274 9.50 3.66 -13.82
N ILE A 275 9.35 2.46 -13.26
CA ILE A 275 8.42 1.43 -13.75
C ILE A 275 7.50 1.00 -12.62
N PHE A 276 6.20 0.96 -12.89
CA PHE A 276 5.19 0.39 -11.99
C PHE A 276 4.37 -0.65 -12.75
N SER A 277 4.58 -1.92 -12.41
CA SER A 277 3.94 -3.06 -13.07
C SER A 277 3.15 -3.89 -12.09
N VAL A 278 1.90 -4.21 -12.43
CA VAL A 278 1.10 -5.22 -11.72
C VAL A 278 0.77 -6.30 -12.75
N PRO A 279 1.57 -7.38 -12.80
CA PRO A 279 1.36 -8.45 -13.76
C PRO A 279 0.01 -9.15 -13.51
N CYS A 280 -0.83 -9.28 -14.54
CA CYS A 280 -2.15 -9.89 -14.39
C CYS A 280 -2.17 -11.39 -14.64
N CYS A 281 -1.84 -11.88 -15.83
CA CYS A 281 -1.98 -13.30 -16.13
C CYS A 281 -0.88 -13.76 -17.07
N GLN A 282 -0.05 -14.71 -16.63
CA GLN A 282 0.94 -15.34 -17.50
C GLN A 282 0.65 -16.82 -17.66
N HIS A 283 0.53 -17.25 -18.91
CA HIS A 283 0.35 -18.67 -19.22
C HIS A 283 1.62 -19.31 -19.78
N GLU A 284 2.59 -18.51 -20.27
CA GLU A 284 3.81 -19.01 -20.93
C GLU A 284 4.53 -20.10 -20.12
N ILE A 285 4.96 -19.76 -18.90
CA ILE A 285 5.65 -20.72 -18.04
C ILE A 285 4.72 -21.85 -17.64
N ASN A 286 3.48 -21.56 -17.24
CA ASN A 286 2.53 -22.58 -16.81
C ASN A 286 2.24 -23.63 -17.91
N ALA A 287 2.24 -23.21 -19.18
CA ALA A 287 1.98 -24.06 -20.34
C ALA A 287 3.20 -24.87 -20.79
N THR A 288 4.42 -24.39 -20.53
CA THR A 288 5.66 -24.97 -21.05
C THR A 288 6.53 -25.64 -19.99
N ILE A 289 6.34 -25.33 -18.70
CA ILE A 289 7.15 -25.89 -17.64
C ILE A 289 6.99 -27.41 -17.53
N HIS A 290 8.11 -28.10 -17.42
CA HIS A 290 8.18 -29.55 -17.33
C HIS A 290 8.94 -30.00 -16.08
N LYS A 291 8.70 -31.24 -15.67
CA LYS A 291 9.45 -31.87 -14.58
C LYS A 291 10.89 -32.15 -15.03
N GLY A 292 11.82 -31.92 -14.13
CA GLY A 292 13.26 -31.98 -14.45
C GLY A 292 14.17 -31.67 -13.26
N GLY A 293 13.64 -31.55 -12.03
CA GLY A 293 14.46 -31.23 -10.88
C GLY A 293 13.71 -30.98 -9.58
N ASP A 294 14.26 -30.08 -8.77
CA ASP A 294 13.85 -29.85 -7.39
C ASP A 294 12.41 -29.28 -7.26
N PHE A 295 11.89 -28.64 -8.31
CA PHE A 295 10.52 -28.10 -8.33
C PHE A 295 9.46 -29.13 -8.68
N ASP A 296 9.81 -30.38 -9.00
CA ASP A 296 8.87 -31.42 -9.43
C ASP A 296 7.71 -31.64 -8.47
N VAL A 297 7.90 -31.39 -7.16
CA VAL A 297 6.87 -31.48 -6.13
C VAL A 297 5.78 -30.40 -6.30
N LEU A 298 6.17 -29.19 -6.72
CA LEU A 298 5.27 -28.05 -6.96
C LEU A 298 4.48 -28.23 -8.26
N LEU A 299 5.03 -28.98 -9.22
CA LEU A 299 4.44 -29.23 -10.54
C LEU A 299 3.48 -30.44 -10.57
N ARG A 300 3.22 -31.11 -9.44
CA ARG A 300 2.37 -32.32 -9.42
C ARG A 300 0.88 -32.04 -9.55
N HIS A 301 0.44 -30.90 -9.05
CA HIS A 301 -0.97 -30.54 -8.98
C HIS A 301 -1.19 -29.23 -9.74
N GLY A 302 -2.15 -29.21 -10.67
CA GLY A 302 -2.36 -28.07 -11.56
C GLY A 302 -2.52 -26.73 -10.86
N LEU A 303 -3.20 -26.69 -9.71
CA LEU A 303 -3.34 -25.45 -8.93
C LEU A 303 -2.00 -24.97 -8.35
N LEU A 304 -1.14 -25.89 -7.87
CA LEU A 304 0.18 -25.54 -7.36
C LEU A 304 1.10 -25.11 -8.51
N GLN A 305 1.03 -25.79 -9.65
CA GLN A 305 1.77 -25.43 -10.86
C GLN A 305 1.39 -24.02 -11.34
N GLU A 306 0.10 -23.69 -11.41
CA GLU A 306 -0.37 -22.36 -11.84
C GLU A 306 0.20 -21.26 -10.92
N ARG A 307 0.08 -21.45 -9.60
CA ARG A 307 0.55 -20.48 -8.61
C ARG A 307 2.07 -20.34 -8.61
N PHE A 308 2.78 -21.46 -8.70
CA PHE A 308 4.23 -21.47 -8.78
C PHE A 308 4.74 -20.81 -10.07
N SER A 309 4.14 -21.13 -11.22
CA SER A 309 4.52 -20.55 -12.51
C SER A 309 4.30 -19.04 -12.55
N ALA A 310 3.23 -18.54 -11.91
CA ALA A 310 3.01 -17.11 -11.77
C ALA A 310 4.12 -16.42 -10.96
N LEU A 311 4.48 -16.97 -9.78
CA LEU A 311 5.57 -16.44 -8.96
C LEU A 311 6.93 -16.54 -9.64
N LEU A 312 7.19 -17.63 -10.36
CA LEU A 312 8.41 -17.83 -11.13
C LEU A 312 8.52 -16.81 -12.26
N THR A 313 7.42 -16.54 -12.96
CA THR A 313 7.37 -15.49 -14.00
C THR A 313 7.77 -14.13 -13.42
N ASP A 314 7.18 -13.73 -12.30
CA ASP A 314 7.46 -12.42 -11.70
C ASP A 314 8.89 -12.34 -11.12
N SER A 315 9.43 -13.47 -10.66
CA SER A 315 10.82 -13.59 -10.23
C SER A 315 11.80 -13.44 -11.39
N ILE A 316 11.49 -14.03 -12.56
CA ILE A 316 12.29 -13.85 -13.79
C ILE A 316 12.22 -12.40 -14.25
N ARG A 317 11.04 -11.77 -14.21
CA ARG A 317 10.91 -10.35 -14.55
C ARG A 317 11.77 -9.46 -13.65
N ALA A 318 11.74 -9.69 -12.34
CA ALA A 318 12.58 -8.98 -11.41
C ALA A 318 14.08 -9.19 -11.70
N ALA A 319 14.49 -10.45 -11.90
CA ALA A 319 15.87 -10.81 -12.25
C ALA A 319 16.38 -10.11 -13.51
N VAL A 320 15.57 -10.11 -14.58
CA VAL A 320 15.90 -9.40 -15.83
C VAL A 320 16.03 -7.90 -15.57
N LEU A 321 15.06 -7.28 -14.90
CA LEU A 321 15.08 -5.83 -14.64
C LEU A 321 16.29 -5.41 -13.79
N GLU A 322 16.65 -6.21 -12.78
CA GLU A 322 17.84 -5.97 -11.97
C GLU A 322 19.12 -5.94 -12.79
N ASP A 323 19.30 -6.94 -13.66
CA ASP A 323 20.45 -7.02 -14.55
C ASP A 323 20.39 -5.96 -15.66
N MET A 324 19.22 -5.42 -16.00
CA MET A 324 19.05 -4.28 -16.90
C MET A 324 19.27 -2.92 -16.20
N GLY A 325 19.74 -2.90 -14.94
CA GLY A 325 20.15 -1.69 -14.23
C GLY A 325 19.07 -1.05 -13.36
N TYR A 326 18.04 -1.79 -12.98
CA TYR A 326 16.99 -1.30 -12.09
C TYR A 326 17.14 -1.83 -10.66
N THR A 327 16.93 -0.98 -9.66
CA THR A 327 16.50 -1.46 -8.34
C THR A 327 15.04 -1.88 -8.43
N VAL A 328 14.72 -3.10 -8.01
CA VAL A 328 13.38 -3.67 -8.11
C VAL A 328 12.86 -4.00 -6.71
N ASP A 329 11.74 -3.38 -6.35
CA ASP A 329 10.96 -3.74 -5.16
C ASP A 329 9.75 -4.59 -5.59
N VAL A 330 9.68 -5.83 -5.10
CA VAL A 330 8.50 -6.69 -5.25
C VAL A 330 7.64 -6.54 -4.01
N ILE A 331 6.51 -5.84 -4.13
CA ILE A 331 5.67 -5.48 -2.99
C ILE A 331 4.24 -5.98 -3.17
N GLU A 332 3.58 -6.23 -2.04
CA GLU A 332 2.15 -6.48 -2.02
C GLU A 332 1.40 -5.16 -2.24
N PHE A 333 0.65 -5.09 -3.33
CA PHE A 333 -0.14 -3.92 -3.68
C PHE A 333 -1.42 -3.83 -2.84
N ILE A 334 -2.06 -4.97 -2.51
CA ILE A 334 -3.29 -5.06 -1.67
C ILE A 334 -3.49 -6.46 -1.07
N ASP A 335 -4.24 -6.51 0.05
CA ASP A 335 -4.71 -7.69 0.79
C ASP A 335 -5.53 -8.69 -0.05
N PHE A 336 -5.39 -9.98 0.30
CA PHE A 336 -5.84 -11.19 -0.40
C PHE A 336 -7.33 -11.28 -0.76
N ALA A 337 -8.18 -10.37 -0.26
CA ALA A 337 -9.63 -10.51 -0.29
C ALA A 337 -10.26 -10.48 -1.71
N HIS A 338 -9.58 -9.94 -2.73
CA HIS A 338 -10.20 -9.69 -4.04
C HIS A 338 -9.39 -10.09 -5.27
N SER A 339 -8.16 -10.61 -5.15
CA SER A 339 -7.42 -11.20 -6.27
C SER A 339 -6.32 -12.13 -5.75
N PRO A 340 -6.06 -13.29 -6.40
CA PRO A 340 -4.91 -14.13 -6.09
C PRO A 340 -3.58 -13.54 -6.57
N LYS A 341 -3.60 -12.36 -7.21
CA LYS A 341 -2.43 -11.69 -7.78
C LYS A 341 -2.35 -10.26 -7.28
N ASN A 342 -1.41 -10.07 -6.36
CA ASN A 342 -1.27 -8.84 -5.58
C ASN A 342 0.17 -8.31 -5.60
N LEU A 343 1.04 -8.82 -6.47
CA LEU A 343 2.42 -8.34 -6.57
C LEU A 343 2.49 -7.13 -7.50
N MET A 344 3.18 -6.10 -7.04
CA MET A 344 3.62 -4.97 -7.85
C MET A 344 5.14 -4.99 -7.92
N LEU A 345 5.67 -4.84 -9.13
CA LEU A 345 7.06 -4.50 -9.38
C LEU A 345 7.16 -2.98 -9.41
N ARG A 346 7.85 -2.39 -8.43
CA ARG A 346 8.24 -0.98 -8.43
C ARG A 346 9.72 -0.91 -8.75
N CYS A 347 10.07 -0.28 -9.87
CA CYS A 347 11.45 -0.25 -10.34
C CYS A 347 11.95 1.18 -10.51
N VAL A 348 13.21 1.40 -10.15
CA VAL A 348 13.92 2.66 -10.37
C VAL A 348 15.24 2.38 -11.07
N LYS A 349 15.53 3.07 -12.16
CA LYS A 349 16.79 2.92 -12.90
C LYS A 349 17.92 3.65 -12.17
N ASP A 350 18.69 2.94 -11.37
CA ASP A 350 19.77 3.50 -10.53
C ASP A 350 20.93 2.50 -10.29
N ARG A 351 20.91 1.34 -10.94
CA ARG A 351 21.96 0.32 -10.83
C ARG A 351 22.77 0.22 -12.13
N ARG A 352 23.94 -0.40 -12.01
CA ARG A 352 24.73 -0.81 -13.18
C ARG A 352 24.14 -2.10 -13.76
N VAL A 353 24.24 -2.23 -15.09
CA VAL A 353 23.88 -3.44 -15.82
C VAL A 353 24.74 -4.61 -15.32
N GLY A 354 24.12 -5.77 -15.18
CA GLY A 354 24.74 -7.03 -14.76
C GLY A 354 24.26 -8.19 -15.64
N GLU A 355 24.81 -9.39 -15.40
CA GLU A 355 24.45 -10.60 -16.17
C GLU A 355 24.21 -11.84 -15.28
N ARG A 356 24.43 -11.72 -13.96
CA ARG A 356 24.39 -12.87 -13.06
C ARG A 356 22.97 -13.42 -12.90
N ASN A 357 21.98 -12.55 -12.77
CA ASN A 357 20.60 -12.95 -12.57
C ASN A 357 19.96 -13.47 -13.87
N LEU A 358 20.35 -12.88 -15.01
CA LEU A 358 19.95 -13.30 -16.35
C LEU A 358 20.43 -14.72 -16.64
N SER A 359 21.70 -15.01 -16.39
CA SER A 359 22.26 -16.36 -16.55
C SER A 359 21.54 -17.39 -15.67
N ALA A 360 21.28 -17.05 -14.40
CA ALA A 360 20.52 -17.93 -13.51
C ALA A 360 19.07 -18.17 -13.99
N ALA A 361 18.42 -17.16 -14.56
CA ALA A 361 17.09 -17.29 -15.15
C ALA A 361 17.10 -18.21 -16.38
N TRP A 362 18.13 -18.11 -17.22
CA TRP A 362 18.34 -19.00 -18.36
C TRP A 362 18.63 -20.45 -17.95
N GLU A 363 19.49 -20.67 -16.96
CA GLU A 363 19.74 -22.02 -16.41
C GLU A 363 18.44 -22.67 -15.90
N LEU A 364 17.56 -21.89 -15.27
CA LEU A 364 16.24 -22.36 -14.86
C LEU A 364 15.34 -22.68 -16.06
N ALA A 365 15.33 -21.80 -17.07
CA ALA A 365 14.54 -22.00 -18.29
C ALA A 365 14.96 -23.29 -19.03
N GLU A 366 16.28 -23.54 -19.14
CA GLU A 366 16.82 -24.76 -19.74
C GLU A 366 16.50 -26.00 -18.91
N LYS A 367 16.72 -25.95 -17.60
CA LYS A 367 16.50 -27.09 -16.68
C LYS A 367 15.04 -27.54 -16.66
N TYR A 368 14.10 -26.60 -16.71
CA TYR A 368 12.67 -26.88 -16.59
C TYR A 368 11.89 -26.73 -17.91
N GLY A 369 12.57 -26.41 -19.02
CA GLY A 369 12.01 -26.38 -20.37
C GLY A 369 10.96 -25.31 -20.63
N PHE A 370 10.94 -24.20 -19.88
CA PHE A 370 9.96 -23.12 -20.06
C PHE A 370 10.51 -21.99 -20.93
N ARG A 371 9.60 -21.19 -21.49
CA ARG A 371 9.91 -19.93 -22.19
C ARG A 371 9.23 -18.74 -21.52
N GLN A 372 9.86 -17.58 -21.63
CA GLN A 372 9.35 -16.33 -21.07
C GLN A 372 9.80 -15.15 -21.95
N ALA A 373 8.85 -14.34 -22.39
CA ALA A 373 9.10 -13.32 -23.42
C ALA A 373 10.16 -12.26 -23.03
N LEU A 374 10.14 -11.75 -21.79
CA LEU A 374 11.08 -10.71 -21.35
C LEU A 374 12.53 -11.22 -21.31
N LEU A 375 12.72 -12.48 -20.92
CA LEU A 375 14.02 -13.16 -20.88
C LEU A 375 14.60 -13.31 -22.30
N GLU A 376 13.76 -13.74 -23.26
CA GLU A 376 14.16 -13.84 -24.68
C GLU A 376 14.47 -12.46 -25.30
N LEU A 377 13.70 -11.42 -24.94
CA LEU A 377 13.96 -10.05 -25.41
C LEU A 377 15.28 -9.50 -24.86
N ALA A 378 15.57 -9.76 -23.58
CA ALA A 378 16.81 -9.35 -22.92
C ALA A 378 18.06 -9.99 -23.55
N GLU A 379 18.00 -11.29 -23.87
CA GLU A 379 19.11 -12.00 -24.49
C GLU A 379 19.50 -11.42 -25.86
N LYS A 380 18.52 -11.08 -26.70
CA LYS A 380 18.78 -10.48 -28.03
C LYS A 380 19.59 -9.19 -27.92
N LYS A 381 19.34 -8.38 -26.89
CA LYS A 381 20.06 -7.13 -26.67
C LYS A 381 21.49 -7.36 -26.20
N CYS A 382 21.72 -8.29 -25.27
CA CYS A 382 23.09 -8.61 -24.82
C CYS A 382 23.97 -9.07 -25.99
N HIS A 383 23.45 -9.92 -26.88
CA HIS A 383 24.15 -10.33 -28.10
C HIS A 383 24.38 -9.17 -29.08
N SER A 384 23.41 -8.27 -29.25
CA SER A 384 23.57 -7.09 -30.11
C SER A 384 24.63 -6.10 -29.59
N ALA A 385 24.71 -5.90 -28.27
CA ALA A 385 25.65 -4.99 -27.65
C ALA A 385 27.10 -5.48 -27.74
N GLN A 386 27.32 -6.80 -27.68
CA GLN A 386 28.62 -7.43 -27.86
C GLN A 386 29.13 -7.34 -29.32
N ASN A 387 28.23 -7.35 -30.31
CA ASN A 387 28.59 -7.21 -31.72
C ASN A 387 28.86 -5.76 -32.18
N THR A 388 28.40 -4.75 -31.44
CA THR A 388 28.69 -3.33 -31.72
C THR A 388 29.96 -2.80 -31.05
N ALA A 389 30.65 -3.62 -30.25
CA ALA A 389 31.86 -3.24 -29.52
C ALA A 389 33.17 -3.57 -30.26
N PHE A 390 33.11 -3.90 -31.55
CA PHE A 390 34.26 -4.20 -32.42
C PHE A 390 34.45 -3.17 -33.53
#